data_AF-A0A0N0TN75-F1
#
_entry.id   AF-A0A0N0TN75-F1
#
_cell.length_a   1.000
_cell.length_b   1.000
_cell.length_c   1.000
_cell.angle_alpha   90.00
_cell.angle_beta   90.00
_cell.angle_gamma   90.00
#
_symmetry.space_group_name_H-M   'P 1'
#
loop_
_entity.id
_entity.type
_entity.pdbx_description
1 polymer ?
#
loop_
_entity_poly.entity_id
_entity_poly.type
_entity_poly.pdbx_seq_one_letter_code
_entity_poly.pdbx_strand_id
1 'polypeptide(L)'
;MTDGLLRFTLALNDDGGMPFLDSQDLWLTAVAGLEFVHHPDLAPLTRRMAAFVASWQAPDGGWPFATGMHQTDVDTTTRCMEFLHVAPDRYDTVLANATSYHTAMAGVDGGFPTWVRGDAPDLDMTAGAILALAPEREHHRGPLARAVDFVLAAQLPDGTFERSWTISESSAIQRVLDALHAVPELAADHRAAAAVGRAIARLVATQHPDGG
;
A
#
# COMPACT_ATOMS: atom_id res chain seq x y z
N MET A 1 19.88 18.28 -3.90
CA MET A 1 19.22 19.08 -4.97
C MET A 1 19.45 18.53 -6.38
N THR A 2 20.50 17.75 -6.65
CA THR A 2 20.82 17.19 -7.98
C THR A 2 20.02 15.94 -8.38
N ASP A 3 19.39 15.26 -7.41
CA ASP A 3 18.73 13.96 -7.64
C ASP A 3 17.34 14.10 -8.30
N GLY A 4 16.53 15.07 -7.84
CA GLY A 4 15.18 15.27 -8.36
C GLY A 4 15.13 15.59 -9.86
N LEU A 5 16.10 16.36 -10.37
CA LEU A 5 16.15 16.78 -11.77
C LEU A 5 16.58 15.63 -12.70
N LEU A 6 17.44 14.72 -12.22
CA LEU A 6 17.82 13.51 -12.93
C LEU A 6 16.65 12.53 -13.01
N ARG A 7 15.93 12.34 -11.90
CA ARG A 7 14.72 11.50 -11.86
C ARG A 7 13.63 12.05 -12.76
N PHE A 8 13.50 13.38 -12.82
CA PHE A 8 12.59 14.08 -13.74
C PHE A 8 12.87 13.70 -15.20
N THR A 9 14.14 13.69 -15.62
CA THR A 9 14.51 13.30 -17.00
C THR A 9 14.36 11.81 -17.28
N LEU A 10 14.44 10.96 -16.26
CA LEU A 10 14.29 9.50 -16.42
C LEU A 10 12.82 9.05 -16.52
N ALA A 11 11.88 9.90 -16.10
CA ALA A 11 10.44 9.61 -16.17
C ALA A 11 9.78 10.17 -17.44
N LEU A 12 10.54 10.75 -18.37
CA LEU A 12 10.00 11.27 -19.63
C LEU A 12 9.55 10.14 -20.55
N ASN A 13 8.50 10.42 -21.32
CA ASN A 13 8.11 9.60 -22.46
C ASN A 13 9.20 9.61 -23.53
N ASP A 14 9.17 8.65 -24.46
CA ASP A 14 10.10 8.57 -25.59
C ASP A 14 10.11 9.84 -26.47
N ASP A 15 9.02 10.61 -26.47
CA ASP A 15 8.88 11.88 -27.20
C ASP A 15 9.39 13.10 -26.43
N GLY A 16 9.94 12.89 -25.22
CA GLY A 16 10.40 13.96 -24.32
C GLY A 16 9.27 14.69 -23.60
N GLY A 17 8.02 14.23 -23.74
CA GLY A 17 6.87 14.69 -22.97
C GLY A 17 6.90 14.19 -21.53
N MET A 18 6.25 14.93 -20.64
CA MET A 18 6.06 14.53 -19.25
C MET A 18 4.79 13.70 -19.12
N PRO A 19 4.86 12.45 -18.59
CA PRO A 19 3.65 11.71 -18.26
C PRO A 19 2.89 12.47 -17.16
N PHE A 20 1.65 12.82 -17.46
CA PHE A 20 0.72 13.41 -16.50
C PHE A 20 -0.21 12.31 -15.99
N LEU A 21 -0.76 12.49 -14.79
CA LEU A 21 -1.79 11.60 -14.25
C LEU A 21 -3.09 11.74 -15.06
N ASP A 22 -3.17 11.05 -16.18
CA ASP A 22 -4.33 11.08 -17.09
C ASP A 22 -5.33 9.93 -16.81
N SER A 23 -4.91 8.97 -15.99
CA SER A 23 -5.65 7.75 -15.66
C SER A 23 -5.31 7.27 -14.24
N GLN A 24 -6.12 6.34 -13.72
CA GLN A 24 -5.87 5.59 -12.48
C GLN A 24 -6.15 4.09 -12.71
N ASP A 25 -6.14 3.66 -13.97
CA ASP A 25 -6.66 2.37 -14.41
C ASP A 25 -5.98 1.18 -13.73
N LEU A 26 -4.66 1.21 -13.56
CA LEU A 26 -3.90 0.11 -12.99
C LEU A 26 -4.16 -0.03 -11.48
N TRP A 27 -4.02 1.06 -10.73
CA TRP A 27 -4.36 1.10 -9.30
C TRP A 27 -5.84 0.73 -9.06
N LEU A 28 -6.78 1.33 -9.80
CA LEU A 28 -8.21 1.03 -9.66
C LEU A 28 -8.54 -0.41 -10.05
N THR A 29 -7.85 -0.98 -11.04
CA THR A 29 -8.06 -2.39 -11.42
C THR A 29 -7.65 -3.32 -10.27
N ALA A 30 -6.54 -3.05 -9.60
CA ALA A 30 -6.12 -3.83 -8.44
C ALA A 30 -7.13 -3.71 -7.28
N VAL A 31 -7.55 -2.49 -6.95
CA VAL A 31 -8.53 -2.24 -5.87
C VAL A 31 -9.89 -2.88 -6.19
N ALA A 32 -10.40 -2.74 -7.40
CA ALA A 32 -11.65 -3.41 -7.80
C ALA A 32 -11.49 -4.95 -7.81
N GLY A 33 -10.30 -5.44 -8.15
CA GLY A 33 -9.97 -6.86 -8.14
C GLY A 33 -10.12 -7.49 -6.75
N LEU A 34 -9.75 -6.77 -5.69
CA LEU A 34 -9.91 -7.20 -4.30
C LEU A 34 -11.38 -7.44 -3.91
N GLU A 35 -12.32 -6.69 -4.48
CA GLU A 35 -13.74 -6.96 -4.26
C GLU A 35 -14.22 -8.11 -5.17
N PHE A 36 -13.78 -8.12 -6.44
CA PHE A 36 -14.29 -9.05 -7.44
C PHE A 36 -13.91 -10.51 -7.18
N VAL A 37 -12.87 -10.79 -6.40
CA VAL A 37 -12.54 -12.15 -5.95
C VAL A 37 -13.64 -12.78 -5.10
N HIS A 38 -14.51 -11.98 -4.48
CA HIS A 38 -15.62 -12.47 -3.66
C HIS A 38 -16.89 -12.80 -4.47
N HIS A 39 -16.89 -12.55 -5.79
CA HIS A 39 -18.04 -12.74 -6.67
C HIS A 39 -17.76 -13.82 -7.72
N PRO A 40 -18.20 -15.08 -7.53
CA PRO A 40 -17.90 -16.19 -8.45
C PRO A 40 -18.31 -15.94 -9.91
N ASP A 41 -19.42 -15.22 -10.12
CA ASP A 41 -19.91 -14.87 -11.46
C ASP A 41 -18.96 -13.91 -12.21
N LEU A 42 -18.10 -13.20 -11.49
CA LEU A 42 -17.07 -12.32 -12.05
C LEU A 42 -15.71 -13.02 -12.24
N ALA A 43 -15.57 -14.30 -11.90
CA ALA A 43 -14.29 -14.99 -11.94
C ALA A 43 -13.52 -14.89 -13.29
N PRO A 44 -14.17 -14.98 -14.47
CA PRO A 44 -13.48 -14.76 -15.75
C PRO A 44 -12.90 -13.35 -15.89
N LEU A 45 -13.59 -12.34 -15.37
CA LEU A 45 -13.14 -10.95 -15.37
C LEU A 45 -12.01 -10.75 -14.35
N THR A 46 -12.14 -11.30 -13.14
CA THR A 46 -11.11 -11.24 -12.10
C THR A 46 -9.78 -11.83 -12.58
N ARG A 47 -9.79 -12.98 -13.28
CA ARG A 47 -8.55 -13.53 -13.88
C ARG A 47 -7.94 -12.60 -14.93
N ARG A 48 -8.77 -11.97 -15.77
CA ARG A 48 -8.28 -11.00 -16.77
C ARG A 48 -7.67 -9.76 -16.11
N MET A 49 -8.28 -9.26 -15.03
CA MET A 49 -7.76 -8.15 -14.24
C MET A 49 -6.43 -8.51 -13.59
N ALA A 50 -6.31 -9.69 -12.98
CA ALA A 50 -5.07 -10.15 -12.37
C ALA A 50 -3.95 -10.32 -13.41
N ALA A 51 -4.24 -10.90 -14.58
CA ALA A 51 -3.29 -11.02 -15.68
C ALA A 51 -2.84 -9.65 -16.21
N PHE A 52 -3.78 -8.70 -16.34
CA PHE A 52 -3.47 -7.33 -16.72
C PHE A 52 -2.54 -6.65 -15.70
N VAL A 53 -2.89 -6.69 -14.41
CA VAL A 53 -2.07 -6.13 -13.34
C VAL A 53 -0.67 -6.75 -13.37
N ALA A 54 -0.56 -8.07 -13.37
CA ALA A 54 0.73 -8.76 -13.40
C ALA A 54 1.58 -8.39 -14.63
N SER A 55 0.97 -8.16 -15.79
CA SER A 55 1.69 -7.80 -17.03
C SER A 55 2.30 -6.39 -17.03
N TRP A 56 1.85 -5.52 -16.12
CA TRP A 56 2.34 -4.14 -15.99
C TRP A 56 3.40 -3.96 -14.91
N GLN A 57 3.88 -5.04 -14.28
CA GLN A 57 5.00 -4.94 -13.35
C GLN A 57 6.21 -4.32 -14.06
N ALA A 58 6.77 -3.27 -13.48
CA ALA A 58 7.96 -2.62 -13.99
C ALA A 58 9.23 -3.44 -13.69
N PRO A 59 10.36 -3.19 -14.39
CA PRO A 59 11.58 -3.96 -14.20
C PRO A 59 12.18 -3.91 -12.78
N ASP A 60 11.84 -2.90 -11.99
CA ASP A 60 12.27 -2.76 -10.59
C ASP A 60 11.41 -3.58 -9.61
N GLY A 61 10.35 -4.25 -10.10
CA GLY A 61 9.41 -5.05 -9.32
C GLY A 61 8.20 -4.28 -8.79
N GLY A 62 8.16 -2.95 -8.95
CA GLY A 62 7.03 -2.11 -8.58
C GLY A 62 5.97 -2.00 -9.67
N TRP A 63 4.90 -1.28 -9.38
CA TRP A 63 3.90 -0.86 -10.37
C TRP A 63 3.77 0.66 -10.41
N PRO A 64 3.59 1.23 -11.60
CA PRO A 64 3.17 2.62 -11.74
C PRO A 64 1.67 2.75 -11.44
N PHE A 65 1.24 3.96 -11.05
CA PHE A 65 -0.15 4.22 -10.71
C PHE A 65 -1.16 3.98 -11.85
N ALA A 66 -0.74 4.22 -13.11
CA ALA A 66 -1.56 4.04 -14.30
C ALA A 66 -0.76 3.48 -15.48
N THR A 67 -1.45 2.94 -16.47
CA THR A 67 -0.82 2.57 -17.74
C THR A 67 -0.26 3.81 -18.44
N GLY A 68 0.91 3.65 -19.07
CA GLY A 68 1.63 4.77 -19.70
C GLY A 68 2.48 5.61 -18.74
N MET A 69 2.43 5.35 -17.44
CA MET A 69 3.38 5.91 -16.47
C MET A 69 4.57 4.98 -16.27
N HIS A 70 5.75 5.56 -16.04
CA HIS A 70 6.99 4.80 -15.80
C HIS A 70 7.41 4.78 -14.32
N GLN A 71 7.03 5.81 -13.55
CA GLN A 71 7.41 5.90 -12.15
C GLN A 71 6.55 4.94 -11.31
N THR A 72 7.20 3.99 -10.66
CA THR A 72 6.58 3.09 -9.69
C THR A 72 6.41 3.78 -8.34
N ASP A 73 5.46 3.28 -7.54
CA ASP A 73 5.22 3.76 -6.19
C ASP A 73 4.81 2.61 -5.24
N VAL A 74 4.93 2.85 -3.93
CA VAL A 74 4.65 1.88 -2.87
C VAL A 74 3.16 1.56 -2.74
N ASP A 75 2.25 2.52 -2.97
CA ASP A 75 0.81 2.29 -2.83
C ASP A 75 0.32 1.34 -3.92
N THR A 76 0.60 1.66 -5.17
CA THR A 76 0.16 0.86 -6.31
C THR A 76 0.78 -0.52 -6.25
N THR A 77 2.08 -0.61 -5.92
CA THR A 77 2.73 -1.90 -5.71
C THR A 77 2.04 -2.70 -4.61
N THR A 78 1.69 -2.06 -3.48
CA THR A 78 0.94 -2.70 -2.40
C THR A 78 -0.41 -3.23 -2.88
N ARG A 79 -1.24 -2.39 -3.52
CA ARG A 79 -2.57 -2.80 -3.99
C ARG A 79 -2.51 -3.92 -5.02
N CYS A 80 -1.53 -3.86 -5.93
CA CYS A 80 -1.28 -4.94 -6.88
C CYS A 80 -0.88 -6.24 -6.17
N MET A 81 0.00 -6.20 -5.17
CA MET A 81 0.36 -7.38 -4.37
C MET A 81 -0.86 -7.96 -3.63
N GLU A 82 -1.62 -7.12 -2.91
CA GLU A 82 -2.82 -7.52 -2.18
C GLU A 82 -3.78 -8.27 -3.11
N PHE A 83 -4.05 -7.72 -4.29
CA PHE A 83 -4.93 -8.36 -5.27
C PHE A 83 -4.36 -9.68 -5.81
N LEU A 84 -3.10 -9.68 -6.25
CA LEU A 84 -2.48 -10.87 -6.83
C LEU A 84 -2.32 -12.01 -5.83
N HIS A 85 -2.20 -11.73 -4.53
CA HIS A 85 -2.20 -12.76 -3.47
C HIS A 85 -3.54 -13.51 -3.34
N VAL A 86 -4.65 -12.84 -3.61
CA VAL A 86 -6.00 -13.42 -3.50
C VAL A 86 -6.61 -13.79 -4.85
N ALA A 87 -5.91 -13.51 -5.95
CA ALA A 87 -6.34 -13.83 -7.29
C ALA A 87 -6.44 -15.37 -7.50
N PRO A 88 -7.31 -15.84 -8.43
CA PRO A 88 -7.48 -17.28 -8.65
C PRO A 88 -6.24 -18.00 -9.20
N ASP A 89 -5.41 -17.27 -9.96
CA ASP A 89 -4.21 -17.81 -10.61
C ASP A 89 -2.97 -17.50 -9.75
N ARG A 90 -1.87 -18.24 -9.97
CA ARG A 90 -0.63 -18.06 -9.19
C ARG A 90 0.32 -17.07 -9.86
N TYR A 91 0.82 -16.13 -9.07
CA TYR A 91 1.72 -15.05 -9.50
C TYR A 91 3.04 -15.01 -8.71
N ASP A 92 3.55 -16.18 -8.29
CA ASP A 92 4.67 -16.32 -7.34
C ASP A 92 5.91 -15.48 -7.71
N THR A 93 6.34 -15.50 -8.98
CA THR A 93 7.51 -14.69 -9.43
C THR A 93 7.23 -13.19 -9.37
N VAL A 94 6.04 -12.77 -9.78
CA VAL A 94 5.63 -11.37 -9.77
C VAL A 94 5.59 -10.84 -8.33
N LEU A 95 5.02 -11.63 -7.42
CA LEU A 95 4.98 -11.32 -5.98
C LEU A 95 6.39 -11.30 -5.36
N ALA A 96 7.28 -12.23 -5.70
CA ALA A 96 8.65 -12.23 -5.20
C ALA A 96 9.45 -10.97 -5.63
N ASN A 97 9.25 -10.50 -6.87
CA ASN A 97 9.83 -9.25 -7.35
C ASN A 97 9.28 -8.04 -6.57
N ALA A 98 7.97 -8.03 -6.31
CA ALA A 98 7.29 -6.98 -5.58
C ALA A 98 7.72 -6.91 -4.10
N THR A 99 7.91 -8.07 -3.47
CA THR A 99 8.50 -8.20 -2.12
C THR A 99 9.91 -7.61 -2.09
N SER A 100 10.71 -7.85 -3.13
CA SER A 100 12.05 -7.28 -3.27
C SER A 100 12.01 -5.76 -3.40
N TYR A 101 11.09 -5.22 -4.21
CA TYR A 101 10.83 -3.79 -4.32
C TYR A 101 10.51 -3.16 -2.96
N HIS A 102 9.52 -3.69 -2.23
CA HIS A 102 9.15 -3.18 -0.89
C HIS A 102 10.32 -3.23 0.08
N THR A 103 11.03 -4.36 0.15
CA THR A 103 12.19 -4.50 1.04
C THR A 103 13.28 -3.47 0.72
N ALA A 104 13.45 -3.12 -0.56
CA ALA A 104 14.39 -2.08 -0.98
C ALA A 104 13.91 -0.66 -0.61
N MET A 105 12.60 -0.42 -0.56
CA MET A 105 11.98 0.87 -0.22
C MET A 105 11.96 1.16 1.28
N ALA A 106 12.03 0.12 2.12
CA ALA A 106 11.96 0.25 3.57
C ALA A 106 13.01 1.25 4.14
N GLY A 107 12.52 2.22 4.91
CA GLY A 107 13.33 3.17 5.64
C GLY A 107 14.04 2.55 6.85
N VAL A 108 15.11 3.20 7.30
CA VAL A 108 15.83 2.79 8.53
C VAL A 108 15.00 3.03 9.80
N ASP A 109 14.09 4.00 9.74
CA ASP A 109 13.11 4.37 10.76
C ASP A 109 11.86 3.48 10.73
N GLY A 110 11.76 2.54 9.78
CA GLY A 110 10.61 1.64 9.63
C GLY A 110 9.51 2.17 8.74
N GLY A 111 9.55 3.44 8.36
CA GLY A 111 8.58 4.04 7.46
C GLY A 111 8.87 3.71 6.00
N PHE A 112 7.85 3.83 5.16
CA PHE A 112 7.93 3.67 3.72
C PHE A 112 7.54 4.98 3.04
N PRO A 113 8.37 5.50 2.11
CA PRO A 113 7.97 6.64 1.29
C PRO A 113 7.05 6.16 0.16
N THR A 114 6.33 7.06 -0.50
CA THR A 114 5.50 6.64 -1.65
C THR A 114 6.34 6.38 -2.90
N TRP A 115 7.25 7.29 -3.28
CA TRP A 115 7.93 7.20 -4.59
C TRP A 115 9.35 6.67 -4.49
N VAL A 116 10.19 7.29 -3.66
CA VAL A 116 11.62 6.99 -3.69
C VAL A 116 12.20 6.73 -2.32
N ARG A 117 13.02 5.68 -2.26
CA ARG A 117 13.80 5.33 -1.08
C ARG A 117 14.55 6.55 -0.53
N GLY A 118 14.39 6.77 0.77
CA GLY A 118 15.05 7.85 1.50
C GLY A 118 14.28 9.16 1.53
N ASP A 119 13.17 9.27 0.79
CA ASP A 119 12.21 10.35 1.01
C ASP A 119 11.52 10.19 2.37
N ALA A 120 10.81 11.23 2.81
CA ALA A 120 10.06 11.19 4.05
C ALA A 120 9.05 10.02 4.04
N PRO A 121 8.96 9.25 5.13
CA PRO A 121 8.00 8.16 5.21
C PRO A 121 6.57 8.71 5.27
N ASP A 122 5.67 7.94 4.69
CA ASP A 122 4.24 8.23 4.66
C ASP A 122 3.48 7.14 5.42
N LEU A 123 2.44 7.54 6.15
CA LEU A 123 1.67 6.62 6.98
C LEU A 123 0.94 5.55 6.16
N ASP A 124 0.25 5.96 5.10
CA ASP A 124 -0.58 5.07 4.29
C ASP A 124 0.32 4.07 3.56
N MET A 125 1.46 4.53 3.06
CA MET A 125 2.48 3.68 2.45
C MET A 125 3.07 2.69 3.46
N THR A 126 3.34 3.13 4.69
CA THR A 126 3.90 2.26 5.73
C THR A 126 2.90 1.19 6.16
N ALA A 127 1.63 1.57 6.37
CA ALA A 127 0.56 0.63 6.66
C ALA A 127 0.33 -0.35 5.48
N GLY A 128 0.42 0.14 4.25
CA GLY A 128 0.34 -0.68 3.05
C GLY A 128 1.47 -1.70 2.93
N ALA A 129 2.71 -1.27 3.15
CA ALA A 129 3.86 -2.17 3.13
C ALA A 129 3.76 -3.27 4.19
N ILE A 130 3.15 -3.00 5.35
CA ILE A 130 2.85 -4.04 6.35
C ILE A 130 1.91 -5.09 5.75
N LEU A 131 0.81 -4.69 5.11
CA LEU A 131 -0.11 -5.64 4.46
C LEU A 131 0.55 -6.42 3.34
N ALA A 132 1.34 -5.74 2.49
CA ALA A 132 2.05 -6.37 1.38
C ALA A 132 3.04 -7.45 1.85
N LEU A 133 3.73 -7.23 2.97
CA LEU A 133 4.75 -8.14 3.49
C LEU A 133 4.21 -9.15 4.52
N ALA A 134 2.97 -8.99 5.00
CA ALA A 134 2.35 -9.86 6.00
C ALA A 134 2.29 -11.36 5.60
N PRO A 135 2.05 -11.74 4.32
CA PRO A 135 2.09 -13.13 3.89
C PRO A 135 3.43 -13.83 4.16
N GLU A 136 4.53 -13.07 4.16
CA GLU A 136 5.89 -13.56 4.39
C GLU A 136 6.50 -13.01 5.70
N ARG A 137 5.67 -12.60 6.66
CA ARG A 137 6.08 -11.86 7.86
C ARG A 137 7.22 -12.48 8.67
N GLU A 138 7.35 -13.81 8.70
CA GLU A 138 8.46 -14.48 9.40
C GLU A 138 9.83 -14.13 8.77
N HIS A 139 9.89 -13.95 7.45
CA HIS A 139 11.11 -13.53 6.75
C HIS A 139 11.38 -12.03 6.90
N HIS A 140 10.33 -11.23 7.13
CA HIS A 140 10.40 -9.77 7.21
C HIS A 140 10.17 -9.20 8.62
N ARG A 141 10.34 -10.01 9.66
CA ARG A 141 10.02 -9.66 11.06
C ARG A 141 10.66 -8.34 11.51
N GLY A 142 11.93 -8.12 11.17
CA GLY A 142 12.68 -6.93 11.56
C GLY A 142 12.10 -5.63 10.94
N PRO A 143 12.03 -5.51 9.61
CA PRO A 143 11.36 -4.40 8.94
C PRO A 143 9.91 -4.18 9.40
N LEU A 144 9.11 -5.25 9.49
CA LEU A 144 7.72 -5.17 9.92
C LEU A 144 7.56 -4.65 11.34
N ALA A 145 8.40 -5.08 12.28
CA ALA A 145 8.36 -4.57 13.65
C ALA A 145 8.61 -3.05 13.71
N ARG A 146 9.55 -2.55 12.91
CA ARG A 146 9.82 -1.10 12.84
C ARG A 146 8.66 -0.35 12.16
N ALA A 147 8.07 -0.92 11.12
CA ALA A 147 6.89 -0.34 10.48
C ALA A 147 5.69 -0.28 11.44
N VAL A 148 5.48 -1.33 12.24
CA VAL A 148 4.47 -1.33 13.32
C VAL A 148 4.76 -0.23 14.34
N ASP A 149 6.01 -0.09 14.79
CA ASP A 149 6.38 1.00 15.70
C ASP A 149 6.13 2.39 15.09
N PHE A 150 6.42 2.57 13.80
CA PHE A 150 6.15 3.80 13.07
C PHE A 150 4.65 4.14 13.06
N VAL A 151 3.78 3.21 12.64
CA VAL A 151 2.34 3.49 12.56
C VAL A 151 1.73 3.74 13.94
N LEU A 152 2.21 3.05 15.00
CA LEU A 152 1.75 3.28 16.36
C LEU A 152 2.19 4.64 16.90
N ALA A 153 3.40 5.10 16.55
CA ALA A 153 3.91 6.41 16.94
C ALA A 153 3.21 7.56 16.19
N ALA A 154 2.67 7.30 15.01
CA ALA A 154 1.98 8.29 14.19
C ALA A 154 0.54 8.61 14.65
N GLN A 155 -0.03 7.85 15.59
CA GLN A 155 -1.38 8.11 16.07
C GLN A 155 -1.48 9.44 16.82
N LEU A 156 -2.46 10.26 16.45
CA LEU A 156 -2.77 11.52 17.12
C LEU A 156 -3.50 11.28 18.46
N PRO A 157 -3.46 12.24 19.41
CA PRO A 157 -4.09 12.07 20.72
C PRO A 157 -5.60 11.78 20.70
N ASP A 158 -6.29 12.19 19.64
CA ASP A 158 -7.74 11.96 19.44
C ASP A 158 -8.07 10.59 18.80
N GLY A 159 -7.06 9.75 18.57
CA GLY A 159 -7.21 8.43 17.98
C GLY A 159 -7.15 8.39 16.46
N THR A 160 -7.06 9.55 15.81
CA THR A 160 -6.91 9.67 14.36
C THR A 160 -5.46 9.53 13.92
N PHE A 161 -5.25 9.63 12.61
CA PHE A 161 -3.94 9.65 11.99
C PHE A 161 -3.91 10.71 10.88
N GLU A 162 -2.71 11.07 10.43
CA GLU A 162 -2.55 11.90 9.23
C GLU A 162 -3.17 11.21 8.02
N ARG A 163 -3.91 11.97 7.20
CA ARG A 163 -4.75 11.41 6.14
C ARG A 163 -4.01 11.26 4.79
N SER A 164 -2.86 11.90 4.63
CA SER A 164 -2.02 11.81 3.43
C SER A 164 -2.82 11.94 2.12
N TRP A 165 -2.87 10.88 1.29
CA TRP A 165 -3.52 10.81 -0.02
C TRP A 165 -5.05 10.70 0.02
N THR A 166 -5.66 10.63 1.21
CA THR A 166 -7.11 10.61 1.36
C THR A 166 -7.62 11.80 2.18
N ILE A 167 -8.82 12.27 1.88
CA ILE A 167 -9.52 13.23 2.76
C ILE A 167 -10.31 12.51 3.86
N SER A 168 -10.49 11.19 3.72
CA SER A 168 -11.29 10.36 4.61
C SER A 168 -10.49 9.92 5.83
N GLU A 169 -10.90 10.39 7.00
CA GLU A 169 -10.32 9.99 8.27
C GLU A 169 -10.52 8.50 8.55
N SER A 170 -11.71 7.98 8.26
CA SER A 170 -12.03 6.56 8.49
C SER A 170 -11.20 5.65 7.59
N SER A 171 -10.89 6.08 6.37
CA SER A 171 -10.00 5.35 5.46
C SER A 171 -8.58 5.23 6.01
N ALA A 172 -8.02 6.34 6.53
CA ALA A 172 -6.67 6.32 7.12
C ALA A 172 -6.63 5.44 8.37
N ILE A 173 -7.66 5.54 9.23
CA ILE A 173 -7.80 4.66 10.40
C ILE A 173 -7.89 3.20 9.98
N GLN A 174 -8.75 2.87 9.02
CA GLN A 174 -8.95 1.50 8.55
C GLN A 174 -7.63 0.90 8.06
N ARG A 175 -6.86 1.63 7.24
CA ARG A 175 -5.58 1.15 6.72
C ARG A 175 -4.62 0.71 7.84
N VAL A 176 -4.51 1.51 8.90
CA VAL A 176 -3.65 1.20 10.05
C VAL A 176 -4.19 0.00 10.83
N LEU A 177 -5.51 -0.07 11.04
CA LEU A 177 -6.11 -1.20 11.76
C LEU A 177 -5.93 -2.52 10.99
N ASP A 178 -6.12 -2.51 9.68
CA ASP A 178 -5.88 -3.67 8.81
C ASP A 178 -4.41 -4.10 8.90
N ALA A 179 -3.48 -3.14 8.82
CA ALA A 179 -2.05 -3.39 8.95
C ALA A 179 -1.70 -4.08 10.27
N LEU A 180 -2.17 -3.55 11.40
CA LEU A 180 -1.93 -4.15 12.71
C LEU A 180 -2.58 -5.54 12.84
N HIS A 181 -3.75 -5.73 12.24
CA HIS A 181 -4.45 -7.01 12.25
C HIS A 181 -3.72 -8.10 11.47
N ALA A 182 -3.01 -7.73 10.38
CA ALA A 182 -2.30 -8.68 9.54
C ALA A 182 -1.01 -9.25 10.18
N VAL A 183 -0.47 -8.58 11.21
CA VAL A 183 0.75 -9.00 11.93
C VAL A 183 0.53 -9.04 13.46
N PRO A 184 -0.43 -9.85 13.95
CA PRO A 184 -0.88 -9.78 15.34
C PRO A 184 0.23 -10.09 16.35
N GLU A 185 1.22 -10.91 15.99
CA GLU A 185 2.37 -11.21 16.86
C GLU A 185 3.33 -10.02 17.05
N LEU A 186 3.34 -9.07 16.10
CA LEU A 186 4.11 -7.83 16.18
C LEU A 186 3.29 -6.71 16.84
N ALA A 187 1.96 -6.80 16.79
CA ALA A 187 1.00 -5.86 17.37
C ALA A 187 0.37 -6.38 18.68
N ALA A 188 1.02 -7.30 19.40
CA ALA A 188 0.45 -7.95 20.59
C ALA A 188 0.59 -7.13 21.90
N ASP A 189 1.26 -5.98 21.86
CA ASP A 189 1.55 -5.21 23.08
C ASP A 189 0.40 -4.26 23.49
N HIS A 190 0.54 -3.70 24.69
CA HIS A 190 -0.44 -2.76 25.24
C HIS A 190 -0.54 -1.45 24.45
N ARG A 191 0.51 -1.07 23.70
CA ARG A 191 0.50 0.15 22.88
C ARG A 191 -0.41 -0.05 21.67
N ALA A 192 -0.29 -1.18 20.99
CA ALA A 192 -1.16 -1.56 19.89
C ALA A 192 -2.63 -1.67 20.35
N ALA A 193 -2.90 -2.38 21.45
CA ALA A 193 -4.25 -2.47 21.99
C ALA A 193 -4.85 -1.10 22.34
N ALA A 194 -4.07 -0.21 22.95
CA ALA A 194 -4.52 1.14 23.27
C ALA A 194 -4.75 2.00 22.02
N ALA A 195 -3.90 1.87 20.99
CA ALA A 195 -4.05 2.57 19.73
C ALA A 195 -5.32 2.14 18.98
N VAL A 196 -5.56 0.83 18.88
CA VAL A 196 -6.79 0.25 18.32
C VAL A 196 -8.02 0.74 19.10
N GLY A 197 -7.95 0.75 20.44
CA GLY A 197 -9.05 1.23 21.28
C GLY A 197 -9.41 2.70 21.02
N ARG A 198 -8.42 3.58 20.88
CA ARG A 198 -8.65 5.01 20.55
C ARG A 198 -9.22 5.18 19.14
N ALA A 199 -8.69 4.45 18.17
CA ALA A 199 -9.17 4.49 16.78
C ALA A 199 -10.64 4.05 16.69
N ILE A 200 -11.01 2.95 17.34
CA ILE A 200 -12.40 2.48 17.39
C ILE A 200 -13.30 3.49 18.10
N ALA A 201 -12.86 4.04 19.24
CA ALA A 201 -13.62 5.07 19.95
C ALA A 201 -13.88 6.30 19.07
N ARG A 202 -12.90 6.69 18.26
CA ARG A 202 -13.04 7.78 17.29
C ARG A 202 -14.09 7.46 16.23
N LEU A 203 -13.98 6.30 15.56
CA LEU A 203 -14.93 5.88 14.53
C LEU A 203 -16.38 5.85 15.06
N VAL A 204 -16.60 5.30 16.26
CA VAL A 204 -17.93 5.26 16.90
C VAL A 204 -18.43 6.66 17.23
N ALA A 205 -17.56 7.54 17.74
CA ALA A 205 -17.95 8.90 18.11
C ALA A 205 -18.30 9.78 16.90
N THR A 206 -17.79 9.44 15.71
CA THR A 206 -18.02 10.18 14.46
C THR A 206 -19.12 9.61 13.59
N GLN A 207 -19.72 8.46 13.96
CA GLN A 207 -20.79 7.85 13.19
C GLN A 207 -22.02 8.78 13.16
N HIS A 208 -22.53 9.02 11.95
CA HIS A 208 -23.74 9.81 11.75
C HIS A 208 -24.99 9.03 12.18
N PRO A 209 -26.10 9.71 12.54
CA PRO A 209 -27.33 9.02 12.96
C PRO A 209 -27.96 8.10 11.90
N ASP A 210 -27.62 8.30 10.63
CA ASP A 210 -28.04 7.46 9.50
C ASP A 210 -27.11 6.25 9.27
N GLY A 211 -26.04 6.13 10.06
CA GLY A 211 -25.08 5.03 10.05
C GLY A 211 -23.82 5.29 9.20
N GLY A 212 -23.73 6.43 8.52
CA GLY A 212 -22.55 6.84 7.75
C GLY A 212 -21.38 7.33 8.60
#